data_AF-A0A535B9H0-F1
#
_entry.id   AF-A0A535B9H0-F1
#
_cell.length_a   1.000
_cell.length_b   1.000
_cell.length_c   1.000
_cell.angle_alpha   90.00
_cell.angle_beta   90.00
_cell.angle_gamma   90.00
#
_symmetry.space_group_name_H-M   'P 1'
#
loop_
_entity.id
_entity.type
_entity.pdbx_description
1 polymer ?
#
loop_
_entity_poly.entity_id
_entity_poly.type
_entity_poly.pdbx_seq_one_letter_code
_entity_poly.pdbx_strand_id
1 'polypeptide(L)'
;QSHDRLRAFVSSLTDDRLDETLAYKDSAGRPHERVMWQLMAHVANHGTHHRAETAMAMASLSKPMRELDYVFFEIERSGGQGVRR
;
A
#
# COMPACT_ATOMS: atom_id res chain seq x y z
N GLN A 1 -8.31 -10.13 -8.47
CA GLN A 1 -9.64 -9.61 -8.08
C GLN A 1 -9.54 -8.31 -7.25
N SER A 2 -8.93 -8.26 -6.06
CA SER A 2 -8.82 -7.01 -5.28
C SER A 2 -7.83 -5.99 -5.88
N HIS A 3 -6.66 -6.45 -6.31
CA HIS A 3 -5.65 -5.59 -6.95
C HIS A 3 -6.13 -4.98 -8.27
N ASP A 4 -6.91 -5.71 -9.07
CA ASP A 4 -7.43 -5.22 -10.35
C ASP A 4 -8.46 -4.10 -10.13
N ARG A 5 -9.30 -4.23 -9.10
CA ARG A 5 -10.25 -3.19 -8.70
C ARG A 5 -9.55 -1.94 -8.17
N LEU A 6 -8.52 -2.10 -7.34
CA LEU A 6 -7.71 -0.98 -6.87
C LEU A 6 -7.02 -0.27 -8.04
N ARG A 7 -6.44 -1.02 -8.98
CA ARG A 7 -5.81 -0.47 -10.18
C ARG A 7 -6.82 0.32 -11.02
N ALA A 8 -7.99 -0.25 -11.30
CA ALA A 8 -9.04 0.41 -12.04
C ALA A 8 -9.51 1.70 -11.35
N PHE A 9 -9.66 1.68 -10.03
CA PHE A 9 -10.00 2.86 -9.24
C PHE A 9 -8.93 3.94 -9.35
N VAL A 10 -7.66 3.61 -9.08
CA VAL A 10 -6.54 4.57 -9.17
C VAL A 10 -6.41 5.13 -10.59
N SER A 11 -6.56 4.30 -11.62
CA SER A 11 -6.55 4.74 -13.03
C SER A 11 -7.70 5.69 -13.39
N SER A 12 -8.77 5.75 -12.59
CA SER A 12 -9.91 6.64 -12.84
C SER A 12 -9.80 7.99 -12.10
N LEU A 13 -8.82 8.17 -11.22
CA LEU A 13 -8.66 9.40 -10.44
C LEU A 13 -8.09 10.54 -11.31
N THR A 14 -8.67 11.73 -11.18
CA THR A 14 -8.15 13.00 -11.71
C THR A 14 -7.61 13.86 -10.58
N ASP A 15 -6.84 14.91 -10.90
CA ASP A 15 -6.33 15.85 -9.90
C ASP A 15 -7.47 16.50 -9.10
N ASP A 16 -8.53 16.95 -9.76
CA ASP A 16 -9.72 17.50 -9.08
C ASP A 16 -10.34 16.49 -8.09
N ARG A 17 -10.43 15.20 -8.48
CA ARG A 17 -10.94 14.14 -7.60
C ARG A 17 -10.00 13.87 -6.42
N LEU A 18 -8.70 14.07 -6.58
CA LEU A 18 -7.71 13.89 -5.52
C LEU A 18 -7.78 15.03 -4.49
N ASP A 19 -8.17 16.23 -4.90
CA ASP A 19 -8.32 17.40 -4.02
C ASP A 19 -9.68 17.50 -3.32
N GLU A 20 -10.61 16.59 -3.62
CA GLU A 20 -11.92 16.56 -2.99
C GLU A 20 -11.92 16.06 -1.55
N THR A 21 -12.71 16.74 -0.72
CA THR A 21 -13.03 16.28 0.64
C THR A 21 -14.09 15.19 0.60
N LEU A 22 -13.74 14.01 1.12
CA LEU A 22 -14.64 12.89 1.32
C LEU A 22 -15.12 12.81 2.76
N ALA A 23 -16.43 12.76 2.94
CA ALA A 23 -17.06 12.36 4.19
C ALA A 23 -17.17 10.83 4.28
N TYR A 24 -16.78 10.26 5.41
CA TYR A 24 -16.86 8.83 5.66
C TYR A 24 -17.15 8.55 7.14
N LYS A 25 -17.45 7.28 7.46
CA LYS A 25 -17.55 6.81 8.84
C LYS A 25 -16.49 5.77 9.10
N ASP A 26 -15.88 5.83 10.28
CA ASP A 26 -14.98 4.76 10.71
C ASP A 26 -15.76 3.50 11.11
N SER A 27 -15.04 2.44 11.48
CA SER A 27 -15.64 1.17 11.91
C SER A 27 -16.48 1.29 13.19
N ALA A 28 -16.30 2.35 13.99
CA ALA A 28 -17.12 2.68 15.14
C ALA A 28 -18.32 3.59 14.79
N GLY A 29 -18.53 3.89 13.50
CA GLY A 29 -19.62 4.72 13.00
C GLY A 29 -19.41 6.23 13.19
N ARG A 30 -18.24 6.66 13.66
CA ARG A 30 -17.95 8.09 13.88
C ARG A 30 -17.69 8.80 12.55
N PRO A 31 -18.27 9.98 12.31
CA PRO A 31 -18.09 10.71 11.07
C PRO A 31 -16.70 11.35 11.00
N HIS A 32 -16.12 11.35 9.80
CA HIS A 32 -14.83 11.96 9.48
C HIS A 32 -14.88 12.58 8.10
N GLU A 33 -14.01 13.57 7.87
CA GLU A 33 -13.81 14.20 6.56
C GLU A 33 -12.33 14.31 6.27
N ARG A 34 -11.88 13.92 5.08
CA ARG A 34 -10.48 14.04 4.64
C ARG A 34 -10.40 14.24 3.14
N VAL A 35 -9.33 14.91 2.70
CA VAL A 35 -9.03 15.06 1.27
C VAL A 35 -8.62 13.71 0.70
N MET A 36 -9.11 13.36 -0.49
CA MET A 36 -8.92 12.06 -1.13
C MET A 36 -7.44 11.66 -1.25
N TRP A 37 -6.55 12.57 -1.67
CA TRP A 37 -5.12 12.23 -1.81
C TRP A 37 -4.48 11.82 -0.47
N GLN A 38 -4.94 12.39 0.66
CA GLN A 38 -4.45 12.02 1.99
C GLN A 38 -4.90 10.61 2.37
N LEU A 39 -6.13 10.23 2.00
CA LEU A 39 -6.64 8.87 2.20
C LEU A 39 -5.85 7.86 1.35
N MET A 40 -5.52 8.21 0.11
CA MET A 40 -4.68 7.36 -0.75
C MET A 40 -3.27 7.18 -0.20
N ALA A 41 -2.64 8.26 0.27
CA ALA A 41 -1.34 8.20 0.95
C ALA A 41 -1.41 7.35 2.23
N HIS A 42 -2.49 7.47 3.01
CA HIS A 42 -2.71 6.64 4.19
C HIS A 42 -2.75 5.14 3.85
N VAL A 43 -3.47 4.73 2.79
CA VAL A 43 -3.54 3.31 2.36
C VAL A 43 -2.16 2.78 1.99
N ALA A 44 -1.36 3.55 1.25
CA ALA A 44 0.01 3.15 0.89
C ALA A 44 0.92 3.01 2.11
N ASN A 45 0.85 3.97 3.04
CA ASN A 45 1.64 3.96 4.27
C ASN A 45 1.23 2.81 5.21
N HIS A 46 -0.06 2.57 5.36
CA HIS A 46 -0.60 1.48 6.18
C HIS A 46 -0.17 0.11 5.63
N GLY A 47 -0.17 -0.07 4.31
CA GLY A 47 0.36 -1.29 3.68
C GLY A 47 1.86 -1.49 3.95
N THR A 48 2.65 -0.42 3.97
CA THR A 48 4.08 -0.48 4.30
C THR A 48 4.32 -0.83 5.76
N HIS A 49 3.54 -0.25 6.68
CA HIS A 49 3.59 -0.56 8.11
C HIS A 49 3.35 -2.05 8.38
N HIS A 50 2.25 -2.61 7.86
CA HIS A 50 1.95 -4.04 8.06
C HIS A 50 2.93 -5.00 7.41
N ARG A 51 3.54 -4.62 6.26
CA ARG A 51 4.64 -5.40 5.68
C ARG A 51 5.84 -5.45 6.63
N ALA A 52 6.20 -4.33 7.24
CA ALA A 52 7.30 -4.28 8.20
C ALA A 52 6.99 -5.13 9.45
N GLU A 53 5.78 -5.04 10.00
CA GLU A 53 5.35 -5.90 11.13
C GLU A 53 5.42 -7.39 10.79
N THR A 54 4.97 -7.77 9.59
CA THR A 54 5.03 -9.16 9.12
C THR A 54 6.48 -9.63 8.97
N ALA A 55 7.36 -8.78 8.44
CA ALA A 55 8.77 -9.09 8.32
C ALA A 55 9.45 -9.26 9.68
N MET A 56 9.13 -8.40 10.65
CA MET A 56 9.61 -8.56 12.02
C MET A 56 9.13 -9.87 12.66
N ALA A 57 7.86 -10.24 12.45
CA ALA A 57 7.32 -11.50 12.94
C ALA A 57 7.97 -12.73 12.28
N MET A 58 8.30 -12.66 10.99
CA MET A 58 9.03 -13.73 10.29
C MET A 58 10.47 -13.84 10.81
N ALA A 59 11.13 -12.71 11.05
CA ALA A 59 12.48 -12.66 11.61
C ALA A 59 12.54 -13.26 13.02
N SER A 60 11.54 -12.99 13.88
CA SER A 60 11.48 -13.58 15.23
C SER A 60 11.30 -15.10 15.21
N LEU A 61 10.71 -15.65 14.15
CA LEU A 61 10.57 -17.08 13.90
C LEU A 61 11.78 -17.69 13.15
N SER A 62 12.86 -16.93 12.95
CA SER A 62 14.03 -17.32 12.15
C SER A 62 13.67 -17.80 10.73
N LYS A 63 12.58 -17.27 10.16
CA LYS A 63 12.18 -17.56 8.78
C LYS A 63 12.86 -16.59 7.82
N PRO A 64 13.28 -17.06 6.62
CA PRO A 64 13.82 -16.16 5.61
C PRO A 64 12.74 -15.15 5.17
N MET A 65 13.15 -13.89 5.07
CA MET A 65 12.30 -12.80 4.61
C MET A 65 12.75 -12.40 3.20
N ARG A 66 11.80 -12.19 2.30
CA ARG A 66 12.09 -11.65 0.96
C ARG A 66 12.42 -10.17 1.07
N GLU A 67 13.20 -9.66 0.13
CA GLU A 67 13.46 -8.22 0.03
C GLU A 67 12.14 -7.44 -0.07
N LEU A 68 12.00 -6.38 0.73
CA LEU A 68 10.76 -5.59 0.82
C LEU A 68 10.85 -4.26 0.07
N ASP A 69 12.06 -3.86 -0.31
CA ASP A 69 12.28 -2.62 -1.03
C ASP A 69 11.67 -2.69 -2.43
N TYR A 70 10.88 -1.66 -2.74
CA TYR A 70 10.16 -1.52 -4.00
C TYR A 70 11.08 -1.52 -5.23
N VAL A 71 12.28 -0.95 -5.12
CA VAL A 71 13.26 -0.91 -6.21
C VAL A 71 13.70 -2.32 -6.58
N PHE A 72 13.91 -3.20 -5.60
CA PHE A 72 14.27 -4.59 -5.87
C PHE A 72 13.12 -5.37 -6.50
N PHE A 73 11.88 -5.13 -6.06
CA PHE A 73 10.70 -5.67 -6.73
C PHE A 73 10.66 -5.26 -8.21
N GLU A 74 10.91 -3.98 -8.54
CA GLU A 74 10.91 -3.50 -9.92
C GLU A 74 12.09 -4.06 -10.74
N ILE A 75 13.26 -4.26 -10.13
CA ILE A 75 14.41 -4.94 -10.76
C ILE A 75 14.03 -6.39 -11.10
N GLU A 76 13.46 -7.15 -10.16
CA GLU A 76 13.02 -8.52 -10.42
C GLU A 76 11.92 -8.58 -11.50
N ARG A 77 10.93 -7.67 -11.42
CA ARG A 77 9.81 -7.58 -12.38
C ARG A 77 10.29 -7.25 -13.79
N SER A 78 11.35 -6.47 -13.93
CA SER A 78 11.96 -6.11 -15.22
C SER A 78 12.94 -7.16 -15.76
N GLY A 79 13.09 -8.30 -15.07
CA GLY A 79 13.96 -9.40 -15.47
C GLY A 79 15.41 -9.26 -15.04
N GLY A 80 15.73 -8.26 -14.21
CA GLY A 80 17.01 -8.14 -13.54
C GLY A 80 17.17 -9.20 -12.44
N GLN A 81 18.39 -9.66 -12.19
CA GLN A 81 18.66 -10.54 -11.06
C GLN A 81 18.64 -9.73 -9.76
N GLY A 82 17.50 -9.73 -9.06
CA GLY A 82 17.45 -9.35 -7.65
C GLY A 82 18.36 -10.27 -6.83
N VAL A 83 19.04 -9.72 -5.82
CA VAL A 83 19.94 -10.51 -4.95
C VAL A 83 19.10 -11.58 -4.25
N ARG A 84 19.27 -12.85 -4.65
CA ARG A 84 18.74 -13.98 -3.91
C ARG A 84 19.55 -14.13 -2.63
N ARG A 85 18.97 -13.76 -1.49
CA ARG A 85 19.42 -14.24 -0.18
C ARG A 85 18.94 -15.65 0.06
#